data_AF-A0A1B0DAA9-F1
#
_entry.id   AF-A0A1B0DAA9-F1
#
_cell.length_a   1.000
_cell.length_b   1.000
_cell.length_c   1.000
_cell.angle_alpha   90.00
_cell.angle_beta   90.00
_cell.angle_gamma   90.00
#
_symmetry.space_group_name_H-M   'P 1'
#
loop_
_entity.id
_entity.type
_entity.pdbx_description
1 polymer ?
#
loop_
_entity_poly.entity_id
_entity_poly.type
_entity_poly.pdbx_seq_one_letter_code
_entity_poly.pdbx_strand_id
1 'polypeptide(L)'
;MQLHFHWGENDTIGSEDLLDNHSFAMELHVVMYKSFYRSSREALDHSDGLAVLAFFIEVSPTDNPAFDDFTRSLEKVTSPHTTTSFDKLQSLRQLIGEDLTQYYTYNGSLTTPPCSEVVVWIDFKEPITLG
;
A
#
# COMPACT_ATOMS: atom_id res chain seq x y z
N MET A 1 8.50 0.12 9.51
CA MET A 1 7.69 -0.56 8.49
C MET A 1 6.25 -0.23 8.77
N GLN A 2 5.51 0.17 7.75
CA GLN A 2 4.10 0.53 7.87
C GLN A 2 3.39 0.12 6.58
N LEU A 3 2.07 0.07 6.62
CA LEU A 3 1.25 0.10 5.42
C LEU A 3 0.21 1.21 5.52
N HIS A 4 -0.21 1.74 4.37
CA HIS A 4 -1.27 2.73 4.26
C HIS A 4 -1.96 2.62 2.89
N PHE A 5 -3.09 3.30 2.76
CA PHE A 5 -3.91 3.27 1.56
C PHE A 5 -4.05 4.67 0.98
N HIS A 6 -4.16 4.73 -0.34
CA HIS A 6 -4.65 5.87 -1.09
C HIS A 6 -5.97 5.47 -1.75
N TRP A 7 -6.94 6.37 -1.75
CA TRP A 7 -8.24 6.15 -2.35
C TRP A 7 -8.84 7.49 -2.78
N GLY A 8 -9.81 7.44 -3.69
CA GLY A 8 -10.44 8.65 -4.21
C GLY A 8 -11.91 8.79 -3.83
N GLU A 9 -12.62 9.59 -4.63
CA GLU A 9 -14.03 9.93 -4.38
C GLU A 9 -15.00 8.84 -4.82
N ASN A 10 -14.56 7.88 -5.63
CA ASN A 10 -15.40 6.85 -6.23
C ASN A 10 -14.61 5.55 -6.50
N ASP A 11 -15.35 4.54 -6.93
CA ASP A 11 -14.89 3.17 -7.14
C ASP A 11 -13.99 2.97 -8.38
N THR A 12 -13.58 4.04 -9.07
CA THR A 12 -12.84 3.97 -10.35
C THR A 12 -11.59 4.84 -10.42
N ILE A 13 -11.42 5.80 -9.50
CA ILE A 13 -10.29 6.73 -9.52
C ILE A 13 -9.84 6.98 -8.09
N GLY A 14 -8.68 6.45 -7.71
CA GLY A 14 -8.14 6.58 -6.37
C GLY A 14 -6.72 6.03 -6.15
N SER A 15 -6.16 5.28 -7.10
CA SER A 15 -4.75 4.92 -7.09
C SER A 15 -3.84 6.13 -7.35
N GLU A 16 -2.63 6.13 -6.78
CA GLU A 16 -1.60 7.12 -7.10
C GLU A 16 -0.98 6.82 -8.46
N ASP A 17 -0.66 5.54 -8.71
CA ASP A 17 -0.12 5.07 -9.97
C ASP A 17 -1.22 4.69 -10.97
N LEU A 18 -0.86 4.70 -12.25
CA LEU A 18 -1.72 4.31 -13.37
C LEU A 18 -1.07 3.19 -14.16
N LEU A 19 -1.83 2.16 -14.49
CA LEU A 19 -1.39 1.10 -15.41
C LEU A 19 -2.05 1.32 -16.77
N ASP A 20 -1.26 1.50 -17.83
CA ASP A 20 -1.79 1.77 -19.18
C ASP A 20 -2.81 2.93 -19.22
N ASN A 21 -2.54 3.98 -18.43
CA ASN A 21 -3.41 5.16 -18.26
C ASN A 21 -4.78 4.84 -17.62
N HIS A 22 -4.89 3.72 -16.90
CA HIS A 22 -6.03 3.34 -16.09
C HIS A 22 -5.73 3.52 -14.60
N SER A 23 -6.66 4.16 -13.87
CA SER A 23 -6.64 4.27 -12.41
C SER A 23 -7.48 3.16 -11.80
N PHE A 24 -7.16 2.79 -10.57
CA PHE A 24 -7.89 1.82 -9.78
C PHE A 24 -8.62 2.52 -8.62
N ALA A 25 -9.54 1.82 -7.96
CA ALA A 25 -10.35 2.38 -6.88
C ALA A 25 -9.50 2.84 -5.70
N MET A 26 -8.47 2.05 -5.35
CA MET A 26 -7.53 2.36 -4.28
C MET A 26 -6.15 1.78 -4.60
N GLU A 27 -5.17 2.15 -3.79
CA GLU A 27 -3.82 1.58 -3.82
C GLU A 27 -3.28 1.38 -2.41
N LEU A 28 -2.75 0.19 -2.14
CA LEU A 28 -2.10 -0.17 -0.88
C LEU A 28 -0.58 -0.05 -1.02
N HIS A 29 0.04 0.72 -0.13
CA HIS A 29 1.49 0.84 -0.03
C HIS A 29 2.01 0.13 1.21
N VAL A 30 2.95 -0.80 1.02
CA VAL A 30 3.71 -1.44 2.11
C VAL A 30 5.13 -0.89 2.11
N VAL A 31 5.46 -0.07 3.10
CA VAL A 31 6.73 0.66 3.17
C VAL A 31 7.75 -0.06 4.06
N MET A 32 8.84 -0.47 3.44
CA MET A 32 9.97 -1.17 4.06
C MET A 32 11.27 -0.37 3.90
N TYR A 33 12.27 -0.68 4.72
CA TYR A 33 13.62 -0.14 4.55
C TYR A 33 14.60 -1.28 4.35
N LYS A 34 15.66 -1.03 3.57
CA LYS A 34 16.69 -2.02 3.27
C LYS A 34 17.44 -2.40 4.54
N SER A 35 17.41 -3.68 4.89
CA SER A 35 17.98 -4.21 6.15
C SER A 35 19.50 -4.09 6.27
N PHE A 36 20.19 -3.68 5.20
CA PHE A 36 21.61 -3.37 5.22
C PHE A 36 21.93 -2.12 6.06
N TYR A 37 20.95 -1.20 6.19
CA TYR A 37 21.08 -0.01 7.03
C TYR A 37 20.64 -0.30 8.47
N ARG A 38 21.25 0.39 9.43
CA ARG A 38 21.02 0.15 10.87
C ARG A 38 19.66 0.66 11.33
N SER A 39 19.06 1.60 10.59
CA SER A 39 17.77 2.18 10.92
C SER A 39 17.07 2.72 9.68
N SER A 40 15.74 2.88 9.76
CA SER A 40 14.97 3.58 8.72
C SER A 40 15.41 5.04 8.56
N ARG A 41 15.97 5.67 9.60
CA ARG A 41 16.48 7.04 9.52
C ARG A 41 17.73 7.12 8.65
N GLU A 42 18.69 6.21 8.87
CA GLU A 42 19.90 6.09 8.04
C GLU A 42 19.53 5.74 6.59
N ALA A 43 18.55 4.85 6.40
CA ALA A 43 18.10 4.47 5.07
C ALA A 43 17.68 5.68 4.22
N LEU A 44 17.05 6.71 4.82
CA LEU A 44 16.64 7.93 4.11
C LEU A 44 17.81 8.78 3.56
N ASP A 45 19.06 8.48 3.92
CA ASP A 45 20.24 9.13 3.37
C ASP A 45 20.73 8.45 2.06
N HIS A 46 20.04 7.41 1.59
CA HIS A 46 20.41 6.59 0.44
C HIS A 46 19.28 6.48 -0.59
N SER A 47 19.62 6.48 -1.88
CA SER A 47 18.66 6.41 -2.99
C SER A 47 17.86 5.11 -3.06
N ASP A 48 18.34 4.04 -2.42
CA ASP A 48 17.69 2.73 -2.30
C ASP A 48 17.37 2.38 -0.84
N GLY A 49 17.21 3.42 -0.02
CA GLY A 49 16.92 3.30 1.40
C GLY A 49 15.63 2.54 1.69
N LEU A 50 14.60 2.85 0.92
CA LEU A 50 13.26 2.31 1.07
C LEU A 50 12.89 1.42 -0.11
N ALA A 51 12.03 0.44 0.17
CA ALA A 51 11.28 -0.29 -0.84
C ALA A 51 9.79 -0.13 -0.52
N VAL A 52 9.00 0.24 -1.52
CA VAL A 52 7.55 0.28 -1.41
C VAL A 52 6.96 -0.79 -2.33
N LEU A 53 6.18 -1.69 -1.74
CA LEU A 53 5.33 -2.60 -2.50
C LEU A 53 3.98 -1.91 -2.69
N ALA A 54 3.59 -1.69 -3.94
CA ALA A 54 2.33 -1.08 -4.31
C ALA A 54 1.38 -2.12 -4.90
N PHE A 55 0.15 -2.14 -4.40
CA PHE A 55 -0.90 -3.05 -4.86
C PHE A 55 -2.14 -2.23 -5.23
N PHE A 56 -2.55 -2.31 -6.49
CA PHE A 56 -3.83 -1.78 -6.92
C PHE A 56 -4.99 -2.55 -6.28
N ILE A 57 -6.08 -1.86 -6.00
CA ILE A 57 -7.32 -2.46 -5.47
C ILE A 57 -8.47 -2.12 -6.41
N GLU A 58 -9.21 -3.15 -6.83
CA GLU A 58 -10.40 -3.01 -7.67
C GLU A 58 -11.67 -3.50 -6.96
N VAL A 59 -12.80 -2.91 -7.33
CA VAL A 59 -14.10 -3.28 -6.77
C VAL A 59 -14.57 -4.62 -7.33
N SER A 60 -15.07 -5.47 -6.46
CA SER A 60 -15.58 -6.80 -6.75
C SER A 60 -16.99 -6.96 -6.17
N PRO A 61 -17.88 -7.76 -6.78
CA PRO A 61 -19.16 -8.11 -6.16
C PRO A 61 -19.03 -9.10 -4.98
N THR A 62 -17.81 -9.55 -4.66
CA THR A 62 -17.52 -10.51 -3.59
C THR A 62 -16.59 -9.89 -2.57
N ASP A 63 -17.02 -9.89 -1.31
CA ASP A 63 -16.22 -9.44 -0.17
C ASP A 63 -14.89 -10.19 -0.09
N ASN A 64 -13.84 -9.49 0.36
CA ASN A 64 -12.54 -10.08 0.63
C ASN A 64 -12.34 -10.24 2.14
N PRO A 65 -12.46 -11.47 2.69
CA PRO A 65 -12.37 -11.70 4.13
C PRO A 65 -11.02 -11.35 4.75
N ALA A 66 -9.98 -11.12 3.95
CA ALA A 66 -8.69 -10.65 4.46
C ALA A 66 -8.78 -9.21 5.00
N PHE A 67 -9.71 -8.40 4.49
CA PHE A 67 -9.89 -6.99 4.84
C PHE A 67 -10.97 -6.74 5.90
N ASP A 68 -11.74 -7.77 6.27
CA ASP A 68 -12.79 -7.74 7.28
C ASP A 68 -12.43 -7.01 8.58
N ASP A 69 -11.25 -7.29 9.13
CA ASP A 69 -10.81 -6.66 10.38
C ASP A 69 -10.47 -5.18 10.16
N PHE A 70 -9.91 -4.82 9.01
CA PHE A 70 -9.66 -3.43 8.62
C PHE A 70 -10.96 -2.67 8.49
N THR A 71 -11.91 -3.15 7.69
CA THR A 71 -13.18 -2.46 7.40
C THR A 71 -14.00 -2.25 8.67
N ARG A 72 -14.12 -3.26 9.53
CA ARG A 72 -14.78 -3.12 10.85
C ARG A 72 -14.08 -2.11 11.77
N SER A 73 -12.76 -1.96 11.64
CA SER A 73 -11.99 -1.05 12.49
C SER A 73 -12.11 0.40 12.04
N LEU A 74 -12.40 0.66 10.76
CA LEU A 74 -12.56 2.01 10.21
C LEU A 74 -13.69 2.80 10.89
N GLU A 75 -14.77 2.14 11.31
CA GLU A 75 -15.87 2.77 12.04
C GLU A 75 -15.42 3.43 13.36
N LYS A 76 -14.31 2.94 13.93
CA LYS A 76 -13.74 3.44 15.19
C LYS A 76 -12.74 4.58 14.99
N VAL A 77 -12.33 4.86 13.74
CA VAL A 77 -11.28 5.84 13.41
C VAL A 77 -11.74 6.89 12.39
N THR A 78 -12.97 7.38 12.54
CA THR A 78 -13.58 8.34 11.61
C THR A 78 -13.11 9.79 11.79
N SER A 79 -12.48 10.11 12.92
CA SER A 79 -11.94 11.45 13.20
C SER A 79 -10.42 11.48 13.07
N PRO A 80 -9.82 12.59 12.60
CA PRO A 80 -8.37 12.73 12.55
C PRO A 80 -7.71 12.45 13.91
N HIS A 81 -6.52 11.84 13.88
CA HIS A 81 -5.73 11.47 15.06
C HIS A 81 -6.40 10.48 16.03
N THR A 82 -7.46 9.79 15.61
CA THR A 82 -7.99 8.64 16.35
C THR A 82 -7.30 7.35 15.94
N THR A 83 -7.21 6.41 16.88
CA THR A 83 -6.53 5.14 16.68
C THR A 83 -7.35 4.01 17.27
N THR A 84 -7.28 2.83 16.66
CA THR A 84 -7.79 1.59 17.24
C THR A 84 -6.72 0.51 17.15
N SER A 85 -6.96 -0.63 17.80
CA SER A 85 -6.04 -1.76 17.81
C SER A 85 -6.75 -2.99 17.23
N PHE A 86 -6.00 -3.81 16.51
CA PHE A 86 -6.47 -5.09 16.03
C PHE A 86 -6.22 -6.16 17.09
N ASP A 87 -7.25 -6.91 17.47
CA ASP A 87 -7.10 -8.06 18.37
C ASP A 87 -6.38 -9.23 17.66
N LYS A 88 -6.64 -9.37 16.36
CA LYS A 88 -5.97 -10.29 15.46
C LYS A 88 -5.84 -9.60 14.10
N LEU A 89 -4.63 -9.58 13.54
CA LEU A 89 -4.40 -9.12 12.18
C LEU A 89 -4.17 -10.35 11.29
N GLN A 90 -4.77 -10.36 10.09
CA GLN A 90 -4.38 -11.32 9.07
C GLN A 90 -2.90 -11.09 8.70
N SER A 91 -2.24 -12.15 8.23
CA SER A 91 -0.88 -12.01 7.74
C SER A 91 -0.84 -11.09 6.52
N LEU A 92 0.26 -10.36 6.33
CA LEU A 92 0.42 -9.51 5.16
C LEU A 92 0.18 -10.29 3.85
N ARG A 93 0.61 -11.57 3.80
CA ARG A 93 0.42 -12.43 2.63
C ARG A 93 -1.05 -12.65 2.28
N GLN A 94 -1.94 -12.72 3.27
CA GLN A 94 -3.37 -12.86 3.02
C GLN A 94 -4.00 -11.57 2.48
N LEU A 95 -3.44 -10.40 2.82
CA LEU A 95 -3.91 -9.11 2.31
C LEU A 95 -3.51 -8.89 0.84
N ILE A 96 -2.27 -9.24 0.48
CA ILE A 96 -1.66 -8.88 -0.81
C ILE A 96 -1.79 -9.97 -1.89
N GLY A 97 -2.47 -11.08 -1.60
CA GLY A 97 -2.66 -12.18 -2.55
C GLY A 97 -1.46 -13.11 -2.74
N GLU A 98 -1.61 -14.03 -3.71
CA GLU A 98 -0.64 -15.11 -3.94
C GLU A 98 0.33 -14.85 -5.09
N ASP A 99 -0.13 -14.25 -6.20
CA ASP A 99 0.72 -13.98 -7.37
C ASP A 99 1.48 -12.67 -7.21
N LEU A 100 2.75 -12.81 -6.85
CA LEU A 100 3.72 -11.73 -6.71
C LEU A 100 4.80 -11.81 -7.80
N THR A 101 4.53 -12.51 -8.91
CA THR A 101 5.54 -12.79 -9.94
C THR A 101 5.57 -11.74 -11.04
N GLN A 102 4.48 -10.99 -11.22
CA GLN A 102 4.32 -9.96 -12.24
C GLN A 102 4.26 -8.59 -11.60
N TYR A 103 5.31 -7.79 -11.81
CA TYR A 103 5.41 -6.45 -11.27
C TYR A 103 6.24 -5.54 -12.19
N TYR A 104 6.08 -4.24 -12.00
CA TYR A 104 6.99 -3.21 -12.52
C TYR A 104 7.87 -2.71 -11.38
N THR A 105 9.06 -2.23 -11.69
CA THR A 105 9.94 -1.64 -10.66
C THR A 105 10.74 -0.48 -11.22
N TYR A 106 10.90 0.55 -10.40
CA TYR A 106 11.64 1.75 -10.75
C TYR A 106 12.17 2.44 -9.50
N ASN A 107 13.16 3.32 -9.67
CA ASN A 107 13.58 4.22 -8.60
C ASN A 107 12.73 5.49 -8.64
N GLY A 108 12.20 5.89 -7.49
CA GLY A 108 11.34 7.06 -7.36
C GLY A 108 11.48 7.71 -5.99
N SER A 109 10.43 8.44 -5.61
CA SER A 109 10.37 9.17 -4.35
C SER A 109 9.28 8.69 -3.43
N LEU A 110 9.24 9.24 -2.22
CA LEU A 110 8.01 9.29 -1.44
C LEU A 110 6.95 10.12 -2.22
N THR A 111 5.68 9.72 -2.14
CA THR A 111 4.55 10.45 -2.75
C THR A 111 4.01 11.57 -1.87
N THR A 112 4.53 11.69 -0.64
CA THR A 112 4.22 12.77 0.30
C THR A 112 5.48 13.54 0.70
N PRO A 113 5.36 14.82 1.10
CA PRO A 113 6.50 15.61 1.57
C PRO A 113 7.32 14.87 2.64
N PRO A 114 8.67 14.86 2.55
CA PRO A 114 9.52 15.73 1.73
C PRO A 114 9.77 15.26 0.28
N CYS A 115 9.06 14.24 -0.21
CA CYS A 115 9.22 13.72 -1.58
C CYS A 115 10.66 13.26 -1.89
N SER A 116 11.36 12.70 -0.91
CA SER A 116 12.74 12.25 -1.07
C SER A 116 12.86 11.11 -2.09
N GLU A 117 13.79 11.23 -3.03
CA GLU A 117 14.13 10.23 -4.06
C GLU A 117 14.98 9.08 -3.47
N VAL A 118 14.37 8.30 -2.58
CA VAL A 118 15.04 7.25 -1.78
C VAL A 118 14.33 5.90 -1.86
N VAL A 119 13.41 5.75 -2.82
CA VAL A 119 12.46 4.65 -2.88
C VAL A 119 12.70 3.80 -4.13
N VAL A 120 12.81 2.49 -3.93
CA VAL A 120 12.61 1.50 -5.00
C VAL A 120 11.14 1.07 -4.95
N TRP A 121 10.39 1.41 -5.99
CA TRP A 121 8.99 1.04 -6.16
C TRP A 121 8.87 -0.35 -6.80
N ILE A 122 7.88 -1.11 -6.35
CA ILE A 122 7.54 -2.44 -6.86
C ILE A 122 6.02 -2.52 -6.96
N ASP A 123 5.51 -2.32 -8.18
CA ASP A 123 4.07 -2.18 -8.44
C ASP A 123 3.55 -3.48 -9.04
N PHE A 124 2.70 -4.17 -8.29
CA PHE A 124 2.16 -5.46 -8.71
C PHE A 124 1.06 -5.28 -9.74
N LYS A 125 1.12 -6.08 -10.81
CA LYS A 125 0.18 -5.97 -11.94
C LYS A 125 -1.21 -6.50 -11.61
N GLU A 126 -1.28 -7.53 -10.78
CA GLU A 126 -2.55 -8.17 -10.40
C GLU A 126 -3.19 -7.37 -9.26
N PRO A 127 -4.40 -6.83 -9.45
CA PRO A 127 -5.07 -6.06 -8.42
C PRO A 127 -5.62 -6.98 -7.32
N ILE A 128 -5.72 -6.43 -6.11
CA ILE A 128 -6.47 -7.04 -5.02
C ILE A 128 -7.96 -6.72 -5.23
N THR A 129 -8.80 -7.73 -5.27
CA THR A 129 -10.26 -7.54 -5.34
C THR A 129 -10.83 -7.25 -3.96
N LEU A 130 -11.69 -6.23 -3.84
CA LEU A 130 -12.40 -5.88 -2.61
C LEU A 130 -13.88 -5.59 -2.90
N GLY A 131 -14.78 -6.14 -2.09
CA GLY A 131 -16.24 -5.96 -2.21
C GLY A 131 -16.83 -4.97 -1.22
#